data_AF-A0A7V2RNC2-F1
#
_entry.id   AF-A0A7V2RNC2-F1
#
_cell.length_a   1.000
_cell.length_b   1.000
_cell.length_c   1.000
_cell.angle_alpha   90.00
_cell.angle_beta   90.00
_cell.angle_gamma   90.00
#
_symmetry.space_group_name_H-M   'P 1'
#
loop_
_entity.id
_entity.type
_entity.pdbx_description
1 polymer ?
#
loop_
_entity_poly.entity_id
_entity_poly.type
_entity_poly.pdbx_seq_one_letter_code
_entity_poly.pdbx_strand_id
1 'polypeptide(L)'
;MKDELFNFSRKVAHYKEVLAHTEIYRKVWKDSLKDKLVTFLEGAVKEVGLDATVEVSSNLENLEAVSLSLGTVKSGMYKKINNDFNRHMIKNNGSLIYQQLFNGKIIVIVQYPFIENYGEPRAPKTIAIYRPEELKDPFCVRHLEEFIQEITDWEDFDDDEPNKKIGFELNFPPPKEG
;
A
#
# COMPACT_ATOMS: atom_id res chain seq x y z
N MET A 1 8.93 -28.14 -40.23
CA MET A 1 8.18 -28.36 -38.96
C MET A 1 9.03 -28.28 -37.70
N LYS A 2 10.04 -29.14 -37.46
CA LYS A 2 10.81 -29.12 -36.19
C LYS A 2 11.55 -27.80 -35.95
N ASP A 3 12.20 -27.25 -36.97
CA ASP A 3 12.90 -25.96 -36.87
C ASP A 3 11.94 -24.76 -36.79
N GLU A 4 10.79 -24.84 -37.47
CA GLU A 4 9.74 -23.81 -37.45
C GLU A 4 9.09 -23.70 -36.06
N LEU A 5 8.97 -24.81 -35.32
CA LEU A 5 8.35 -24.85 -34.00
C LEU A 5 9.32 -24.58 -32.85
N PHE A 6 10.61 -24.46 -33.11
CA PHE A 6 11.63 -24.29 -32.07
C PHE A 6 11.37 -23.09 -31.16
N ASN A 7 11.05 -21.93 -31.75
CA ASN A 7 10.72 -20.72 -31.00
C ASN A 7 9.43 -20.87 -30.20
N PHE A 8 8.45 -21.59 -30.74
CA PHE A 8 7.20 -21.87 -30.05
C PHE A 8 7.43 -22.77 -28.83
N SER A 9 8.19 -23.87 -28.99
CA SER A 9 8.54 -24.76 -27.88
C SER A 9 9.24 -24.03 -26.73
N ARG A 10 10.12 -23.08 -27.03
CA ARG A 10 10.79 -22.26 -26.01
C ARG A 10 9.79 -21.39 -25.23
N LYS A 11 8.86 -20.74 -25.93
CA LYS A 11 7.80 -19.93 -25.29
C LYS A 11 6.88 -20.79 -24.42
N VAL A 12 6.53 -21.99 -24.88
CA VAL A 12 5.71 -22.95 -24.11
C VAL A 12 6.46 -23.41 -22.86
N ALA A 13 7.76 -23.70 -22.95
CA ALA A 13 8.57 -24.08 -21.80
C ALA A 13 8.60 -22.97 -20.74
N HIS A 14 8.85 -21.74 -21.17
CA HIS A 14 8.85 -20.59 -20.26
C HIS A 14 7.47 -20.34 -19.62
N TYR A 15 6.38 -20.47 -20.39
CA TYR A 15 5.02 -20.36 -19.85
C TYR A 15 4.77 -21.38 -18.73
N LYS A 16 5.16 -22.65 -18.94
CA LYS A 16 5.02 -23.70 -17.93
C LYS A 16 5.86 -23.42 -16.69
N GLU A 17 7.07 -22.90 -16.86
CA GLU A 17 7.94 -22.47 -15.78
C GLU A 17 7.28 -21.37 -14.93
N VAL A 18 6.70 -20.34 -15.56
CA VAL A 18 5.98 -19.26 -14.86
C VAL A 18 4.79 -19.78 -14.05
N LEU A 19 4.04 -20.74 -14.59
CA LEU A 19 2.95 -21.38 -13.85
C LEU A 19 3.47 -22.16 -12.63
N ALA A 20 4.56 -22.92 -12.79
CA ALA A 20 5.17 -23.65 -11.69
C ALA A 20 5.67 -22.71 -10.57
N HIS A 21 6.29 -21.59 -10.94
CA HIS A 21 6.72 -20.57 -9.98
C HIS A 21 5.54 -19.94 -9.24
N THR A 22 4.42 -19.69 -9.92
CA THR A 22 3.22 -19.12 -9.29
C THR A 22 2.74 -19.97 -8.11
N GLU A 23 2.69 -21.30 -8.28
CA GLU A 23 2.31 -22.23 -7.22
C GLU A 23 3.32 -22.27 -6.07
N ILE A 24 4.63 -22.24 -6.39
CA ILE A 24 5.68 -22.15 -5.37
C ILE A 24 5.53 -20.88 -4.55
N TYR A 25 5.31 -19.74 -5.20
CA TYR A 25 5.18 -18.45 -4.53
C TYR A 25 3.97 -18.38 -3.60
N ARG A 26 2.83 -18.90 -4.05
CA ARG A 26 1.62 -19.02 -3.21
C ARG A 26 1.86 -19.89 -1.98
N LYS A 27 2.56 -21.00 -2.17
CA LYS A 27 2.94 -21.88 -1.07
C LYS A 27 3.87 -21.19 -0.07
N VAL A 28 4.92 -20.49 -0.52
CA VAL A 28 5.84 -19.76 0.37
C VAL A 28 5.10 -18.69 1.19
N TRP A 29 4.18 -17.98 0.56
CA TRP A 29 3.32 -17.01 1.24
C TRP A 29 2.51 -17.65 2.37
N LYS A 30 1.76 -18.71 2.04
CA LYS A 30 0.86 -19.41 2.98
C LYS A 30 1.60 -20.11 4.10
N ASP A 31 2.73 -20.74 3.79
CA ASP A 31 3.46 -21.60 4.72
C ASP A 31 4.40 -20.82 5.65
N SER A 32 4.84 -19.61 5.28
CA SER A 32 5.85 -18.91 6.08
C SER A 32 5.94 -17.40 5.96
N LEU A 33 5.87 -16.82 4.75
CA LEU A 33 6.23 -15.41 4.57
C LEU A 33 5.23 -14.47 5.26
N LYS A 34 3.94 -14.80 5.22
CA LYS A 34 2.89 -14.01 5.86
C LYS A 34 3.13 -13.85 7.36
N ASP A 35 3.33 -14.97 8.07
CA ASP A 35 3.54 -14.97 9.52
C ASP A 35 4.85 -14.27 9.91
N LYS A 36 5.89 -14.42 9.09
CA LYS A 36 7.16 -13.69 9.27
C LYS A 36 6.97 -12.19 9.13
N LEU A 37 6.21 -11.73 8.14
CA LEU A 37 5.92 -10.30 7.97
C LEU A 37 5.14 -9.74 9.15
N VAL A 38 4.11 -10.44 9.63
CA VAL A 38 3.34 -10.02 10.81
C VAL A 38 4.26 -9.88 12.01
N THR A 39 5.00 -10.94 12.34
CA THR A 39 5.93 -10.95 13.49
C THR A 39 6.98 -9.85 13.39
N PHE A 40 7.56 -9.66 12.20
CA PHE A 40 8.57 -8.65 11.96
C PHE A 40 8.00 -7.23 12.15
N LEU A 41 6.85 -6.93 11.54
CA LEU A 41 6.24 -5.61 11.59
C LEU A 41 5.80 -5.26 13.03
N GLU A 42 5.15 -6.19 13.72
CA GLU A 42 4.76 -6.01 15.13
C GLU A 42 5.97 -5.79 16.04
N GLY A 43 7.05 -6.55 15.83
CA GLY A 43 8.31 -6.40 16.55
C GLY A 43 8.94 -5.03 16.32
N ALA A 44 9.05 -4.62 15.05
CA ALA A 44 9.67 -3.36 14.65
C ALA A 44 8.93 -2.14 15.21
N VAL A 45 7.60 -2.08 15.07
CA VAL A 45 6.83 -0.92 15.57
C VAL A 45 6.86 -0.81 17.09
N LYS A 46 6.86 -1.96 17.79
CA LYS A 46 7.01 -2.00 19.24
C LYS A 46 8.38 -1.52 19.70
N GLU A 47 9.44 -1.89 18.99
CA GLU A 47 10.82 -1.50 19.31
C GLU A 47 11.04 0.01 19.19
N VAL A 48 10.47 0.63 18.17
CA VAL A 48 10.61 2.07 17.91
C VAL A 48 9.51 2.93 18.56
N GLY A 49 8.52 2.29 19.21
CA GLY A 49 7.42 2.99 19.87
C GLY A 49 6.43 3.66 18.91
N LEU A 50 6.28 3.14 17.68
CA LEU A 50 5.31 3.62 16.71
C LEU A 50 3.92 3.05 17.03
N ASP A 51 2.92 3.91 17.19
CA ASP A 51 1.53 3.50 17.36
C ASP A 51 0.94 3.09 16.02
N ALA A 52 1.02 1.80 15.71
CA ALA A 52 0.53 1.20 14.48
C ALA A 52 -0.03 -0.20 14.75
N THR A 53 -1.01 -0.61 13.94
CA THR A 53 -1.65 -1.92 14.03
C THR A 53 -1.35 -2.74 12.79
N VAL A 54 -0.96 -4.01 12.97
CA VAL A 54 -0.81 -4.96 11.87
C VAL A 54 -2.12 -5.71 11.68
N GLU A 55 -2.63 -5.71 10.45
CA GLU A 55 -3.86 -6.38 10.06
C GLU A 55 -3.61 -7.36 8.92
N VAL A 56 -4.30 -8.51 8.96
CA VAL A 56 -4.26 -9.51 7.90
C VAL A 56 -5.61 -9.55 7.20
N SER A 57 -5.61 -9.24 5.90
CA SER A 57 -6.80 -9.38 5.06
C SER A 57 -6.72 -10.71 4.31
N SER A 58 -7.63 -11.63 4.64
CA SER A 58 -7.70 -12.98 4.03
C SER A 58 -9.06 -13.25 3.37
N ASN A 59 -9.75 -12.19 2.92
CA ASN A 59 -11.09 -12.29 2.35
C ASN A 59 -11.13 -13.04 1.01
N LEU A 60 -10.01 -13.04 0.28
CA LEU A 60 -9.84 -13.75 -0.99
C LEU A 60 -8.57 -14.60 -0.91
N GLU A 61 -8.72 -15.91 -1.10
CA GLU A 61 -7.56 -16.82 -1.16
C GLU A 61 -6.67 -16.45 -2.36
N ASN A 62 -5.35 -16.47 -2.14
CA ASN A 62 -4.32 -16.05 -3.11
C ASN A 62 -4.29 -14.55 -3.47
N LEU A 63 -5.02 -13.71 -2.71
CA LEU A 63 -4.98 -12.24 -2.77
C LEU A 63 -4.94 -11.65 -1.36
N GLU A 64 -4.36 -12.40 -0.42
CA GLU A 64 -4.23 -11.97 0.96
C GLU A 64 -3.25 -10.79 1.07
N ALA A 65 -3.43 -9.98 2.11
CA ALA A 65 -2.56 -8.85 2.40
C ALA A 65 -2.20 -8.79 3.89
N VAL A 66 -1.00 -8.31 4.18
CA VAL A 66 -0.57 -7.86 5.50
C VAL A 66 -0.41 -6.34 5.43
N SER A 67 -1.13 -5.60 6.25
CA SER A 67 -1.09 -4.14 6.28
C SER A 67 -0.69 -3.63 7.66
N LEU A 68 0.32 -2.76 7.70
CA LEU A 68 0.64 -1.96 8.88
C LEU A 68 -0.08 -0.61 8.74
N SER A 69 -1.01 -0.32 9.64
CA SER A 69 -1.88 0.86 9.62
C SER A 69 -1.56 1.81 10.77
N LEU A 70 -1.50 3.12 10.48
CA LEU A 70 -1.44 4.19 11.50
C LEU A 70 -2.84 4.57 12.02
N GLY A 71 -3.84 3.76 11.70
CA GLY A 71 -5.20 3.90 12.20
C GLY A 71 -5.97 5.06 11.56
N THR A 72 -7.04 5.44 12.25
CA THR A 72 -7.93 6.52 11.82
C THR A 72 -8.18 7.49 12.97
N VAL A 73 -8.35 8.77 12.62
CA VAL A 73 -8.60 9.83 13.59
C VAL A 73 -9.69 10.77 13.08
N LYS A 74 -10.28 11.54 13.99
CA LYS A 74 -11.11 12.68 13.58
C LYS A 74 -10.20 13.72 12.93
N SER A 75 -10.50 14.10 11.69
CA SER A 75 -9.67 15.05 10.92
C SER A 75 -9.66 16.48 11.45
N GLY A 76 -10.53 16.82 12.39
CA GLY A 76 -10.82 18.21 12.76
C GLY A 76 -11.71 18.95 11.75
N MET A 77 -12.01 18.33 10.59
CA MET A 77 -12.95 18.87 9.61
C MET A 77 -14.37 18.35 9.85
N TYR A 78 -15.31 19.21 9.47
CA TYR A 78 -16.73 18.99 9.67
C TYR A 78 -17.50 19.28 8.39
N LYS A 79 -18.34 18.33 7.99
CA LYS A 79 -19.34 18.56 6.94
C LYS A 79 -20.61 19.08 7.60
N LYS A 80 -20.99 20.33 7.30
CA LYS A 80 -22.30 20.87 7.68
C LYS A 80 -23.39 20.08 6.93
N ILE A 81 -24.26 19.41 7.67
CA ILE A 81 -25.39 18.67 7.08
C ILE A 81 -26.64 19.56 7.11
N ASN A 82 -26.83 20.29 8.21
CA ASN A 82 -27.83 21.34 8.37
C ASN A 82 -27.33 22.37 9.41
N ASN A 83 -28.19 23.31 9.85
CA ASN A 83 -27.79 24.38 10.77
C ASN A 83 -27.39 23.87 12.17
N ASP A 84 -27.89 22.70 12.59
CA ASP A 84 -27.74 22.20 13.96
C ASP A 84 -26.83 20.96 14.04
N PHE A 85 -26.47 20.35 12.90
CA PHE A 85 -25.73 19.10 12.85
C PHE A 85 -24.53 19.14 11.89
N ASN A 86 -23.38 18.83 12.46
CA ASN A 86 -22.11 18.69 11.76
C ASN A 86 -21.61 17.25 11.88
N ARG A 87 -21.24 16.63 10.76
CA ARG A 87 -20.61 15.31 10.75
C ARG A 87 -19.09 15.48 10.74
N HIS A 88 -18.41 14.85 11.69
CA HIS A 88 -16.95 14.74 11.68
C HIS A 88 -16.49 13.94 10.46
N MET A 89 -15.45 14.43 9.80
CA MET A 89 -14.79 13.68 8.73
C MET A 89 -13.65 12.86 9.34
N ILE A 90 -13.54 11.61 8.91
CA ILE A 90 -12.51 10.67 9.40
C ILE A 90 -11.31 10.75 8.48
N LYS A 91 -10.12 10.83 9.07
CA LYS A 91 -8.84 10.74 8.38
C LYS A 91 -8.28 9.34 8.58
N ASN A 92 -7.87 8.70 7.49
CA ASN A 92 -6.99 7.54 7.51
C ASN A 92 -5.54 8.06 7.47
N ASN A 93 -4.68 7.58 8.38
CA ASN A 93 -3.31 8.07 8.53
C ASN A 93 -2.30 7.36 7.61
N GLY A 94 -2.79 6.55 6.68
CA GLY A 94 -1.96 5.79 5.74
C GLY A 94 -1.60 4.41 6.24
N SER A 95 -1.08 3.59 5.33
CA SER A 95 -0.71 2.20 5.61
C SER A 95 0.39 1.69 4.69
N LEU A 96 1.27 0.83 5.22
CA LEU A 96 2.20 0.03 4.43
C LEU A 96 1.60 -1.35 4.19
N ILE A 97 1.46 -1.74 2.92
CA ILE A 97 0.72 -2.96 2.54
C ILE A 97 1.61 -3.89 1.74
N TYR A 98 1.67 -5.15 2.20
CA TYR A 98 2.25 -6.29 1.50
C TYR A 98 1.12 -7.16 0.98
N GLN A 99 0.90 -7.16 -0.33
CA GLN A 99 -0.23 -7.88 -0.93
C GLN A 99 0.27 -8.94 -1.92
N GLN A 100 -0.34 -10.12 -1.85
CA GLN A 100 -0.12 -11.13 -2.87
C GLN A 100 -0.85 -10.76 -4.18
N LEU A 101 -0.12 -10.83 -5.28
CA LEU A 101 -0.63 -10.68 -6.63
C LEU A 101 -1.14 -12.01 -7.18
N PHE A 102 -1.94 -11.97 -8.24
CA PHE A 102 -2.50 -13.15 -8.90
C PHE A 102 -1.43 -14.18 -9.34
N ASN A 103 -0.20 -13.74 -9.62
CA ASN A 103 0.94 -14.58 -9.99
C ASN A 103 1.81 -15.03 -8.80
N GLY A 104 1.32 -14.85 -7.57
CA GLY A 104 1.98 -15.26 -6.33
C GLY A 104 3.08 -14.31 -5.83
N LYS A 105 3.50 -13.32 -6.63
CA LYS A 105 4.45 -12.29 -6.21
C LYS A 105 3.84 -11.36 -5.16
N ILE A 106 4.68 -10.66 -4.42
CA ILE A 106 4.27 -9.72 -3.38
C ILE A 106 4.51 -8.30 -3.87
N ILE A 107 3.45 -7.50 -3.95
CA ILE A 107 3.56 -6.06 -4.15
C ILE A 107 3.65 -5.38 -2.78
N VAL A 108 4.54 -4.40 -2.66
CA VAL A 108 4.67 -3.55 -1.49
C VAL A 108 4.26 -2.14 -1.88
N ILE A 109 3.25 -1.60 -1.22
CA ILE A 109 2.71 -0.26 -1.51
C ILE A 109 2.55 0.57 -0.23
N VAL A 110 2.70 1.88 -0.38
CA VAL A 110 2.27 2.88 0.61
C VAL A 110 0.91 3.42 0.17
N GLN A 111 -0.08 3.21 1.01
CA GLN A 111 -1.36 3.90 0.96
C GLN A 111 -1.19 5.23 1.69
N TYR A 112 -1.33 6.35 0.98
CA TYR A 112 -1.22 7.69 1.58
C TYR A 112 -2.38 7.99 2.55
N PRO A 113 -2.19 8.93 3.49
CA PRO A 113 -3.29 9.46 4.27
C PRO A 113 -4.34 10.09 3.37
N PHE A 114 -5.59 9.97 3.77
CA PHE A 114 -6.71 10.62 3.09
C PHE A 114 -7.85 10.91 4.05
N ILE A 115 -8.72 11.84 3.68
CA ILE A 115 -9.87 12.22 4.49
C ILE A 115 -11.14 11.78 3.78
N GLU A 116 -11.96 10.98 4.47
CA GLU A 116 -13.15 10.40 3.90
C GLU A 116 -14.12 11.46 3.37
N ASN A 117 -14.57 11.29 2.13
CA ASN A 117 -15.48 12.22 1.45
C ASN A 117 -14.88 13.61 1.22
N TYR A 118 -13.56 13.75 1.21
CA TYR A 118 -12.87 15.00 0.91
C TYR A 118 -11.76 14.81 -0.13
N GLY A 119 -11.97 15.40 -1.31
CA GLY A 119 -11.02 15.32 -2.42
C GLY A 119 -10.86 13.90 -2.98
N GLU A 120 -10.01 13.78 -3.99
CA GLU A 120 -9.56 12.50 -4.48
C GLU A 120 -8.31 12.05 -3.73
N PRO A 121 -8.30 10.85 -3.12
CA PRO A 121 -7.11 10.32 -2.47
C PRO A 121 -5.95 10.22 -3.47
N ARG A 122 -4.74 10.58 -3.01
CA ARG A 122 -3.51 10.35 -3.77
C ARG A 122 -3.38 8.85 -4.08
N ALA A 123 -3.02 8.55 -5.34
CA ALA A 123 -2.79 7.17 -5.76
C ALA A 123 -1.69 6.52 -4.88
N PRO A 124 -1.85 5.25 -4.47
CA PRO A 124 -0.84 4.55 -3.70
C PRO A 124 0.52 4.54 -4.39
N LYS A 125 1.60 4.63 -3.61
CA LYS A 125 2.96 4.51 -4.13
C LYS A 125 3.40 3.06 -4.08
N THR A 126 3.68 2.47 -5.24
CA THR A 126 4.34 1.16 -5.29
C THR A 126 5.82 1.33 -4.95
N ILE A 127 6.26 0.65 -3.90
CA ILE A 127 7.68 0.58 -3.54
C ILE A 127 8.37 -0.42 -4.46
N ALA A 128 7.86 -1.66 -4.52
CA ALA A 128 8.45 -2.74 -5.31
C ALA A 128 7.50 -3.94 -5.46
N ILE A 129 7.88 -4.86 -6.36
CA ILE A 129 7.27 -6.18 -6.50
C ILE A 129 8.37 -7.23 -6.36
N TYR A 130 8.19 -8.15 -5.40
CA TYR A 130 9.15 -9.19 -5.07
C TYR A 130 8.60 -10.58 -5.38
N ARG A 131 9.50 -11.50 -5.72
CA ARG A 131 9.25 -12.91 -5.46
C ARG A 131 9.31 -13.14 -3.94
N PRO A 132 8.49 -14.03 -3.36
CA PRO A 132 8.46 -14.26 -1.92
C PRO A 132 9.85 -14.48 -1.28
N GLU A 133 10.74 -15.19 -1.94
CA GLU A 133 12.10 -15.48 -1.47
C GLU A 133 13.06 -14.27 -1.46
N GLU A 134 12.73 -13.21 -2.21
CA GLU A 134 13.52 -11.98 -2.28
C GLU A 134 13.21 -11.04 -1.10
N LEU A 135 12.02 -11.18 -0.50
CA LEU A 135 11.55 -10.31 0.57
C LEU A 135 12.15 -10.73 1.92
N LYS A 136 13.25 -10.07 2.29
CA LYS A 136 14.00 -10.30 3.54
C LYS A 136 13.89 -9.10 4.47
N ASP A 137 14.16 -9.30 5.75
CA ASP A 137 14.05 -8.30 6.81
C ASP A 137 14.71 -6.93 6.47
N PRO A 138 15.92 -6.85 5.86
CA PRO A 138 16.51 -5.55 5.49
C PRO A 138 15.74 -4.78 4.41
N PHE A 139 14.92 -5.45 3.60
CA PHE A 139 13.97 -4.77 2.71
C PHE A 139 12.78 -4.24 3.50
N CYS A 140 12.24 -5.04 4.44
CA CYS A 140 11.13 -4.62 5.30
C CYS A 140 11.47 -3.37 6.12
N VAL A 141 12.70 -3.26 6.65
CA VAL A 141 13.18 -2.03 7.32
C VAL A 141 13.11 -0.84 6.36
N ARG A 142 13.67 -0.95 5.16
CA ARG A 142 13.64 0.14 4.17
C ARG A 142 12.22 0.52 3.74
N HIS A 143 11.30 -0.44 3.71
CA HIS A 143 9.89 -0.15 3.43
C HIS A 143 9.23 0.63 4.57
N LEU A 144 9.59 0.35 5.83
CA LEU A 144 9.13 1.12 6.99
C LEU A 144 9.69 2.54 6.98
N GLU A 145 10.97 2.70 6.66
CA GLU A 145 11.61 4.02 6.51
C GLU A 145 10.91 4.85 5.42
N GLU A 146 10.72 4.26 4.23
CA GLU A 146 10.01 4.88 3.12
C GLU A 146 8.57 5.24 3.49
N PHE A 147 7.87 4.32 4.18
CA PHE A 147 6.51 4.56 4.65
C PHE A 147 6.45 5.77 5.57
N ILE A 148 7.27 5.81 6.62
CA ILE A 148 7.25 6.92 7.58
C ILE A 148 7.66 8.23 6.91
N GLN A 149 8.63 8.22 5.98
CA GLN A 149 8.99 9.41 5.23
C GLN A 149 7.79 9.94 4.42
N GLU A 150 7.11 9.10 3.65
CA GLU A 150 5.97 9.51 2.83
C GLU A 150 4.77 10.00 3.67
N ILE A 151 4.53 9.42 4.84
CA ILE A 151 3.50 9.93 5.77
C ILE A 151 3.93 11.27 6.33
N THR A 152 5.18 11.41 6.76
CA THR A 152 5.70 12.66 7.31
C THR A 152 5.61 13.79 6.29
N ASP A 153 6.03 13.54 5.05
CA ASP A 153 5.98 14.53 3.96
C ASP A 153 4.53 14.95 3.61
N TRP A 154 3.57 14.04 3.79
CA TRP A 154 2.16 14.35 3.61
C TRP A 154 1.60 15.22 4.74
N GLU A 155 2.02 14.96 5.99
CA GLU A 155 1.57 15.72 7.18
C GLU A 155 2.24 17.09 7.28
N ASP A 156 3.55 17.16 7.00
CA ASP A 156 4.40 18.35 7.04
C ASP A 156 4.29 19.16 5.72
N PHE A 157 3.13 19.10 5.07
CA PHE A 157 2.89 19.81 3.84
C PHE A 157 2.95 21.33 4.08
N ASP A 158 4.04 21.94 3.61
CA ASP A 158 4.25 23.38 3.58
C ASP A 158 3.89 23.94 2.20
N ASP A 159 2.94 24.88 2.13
CA ASP A 159 2.39 25.43 0.88
C ASP A 159 3.22 26.55 0.25
N ASP A 160 4.34 26.93 0.90
CA ASP A 160 5.23 28.01 0.48
C ASP A 160 6.11 27.68 -0.75
N GLU A 161 6.11 26.42 -1.24
CA GLU A 161 6.88 26.03 -2.44
C GLU A 161 6.00 25.88 -3.71
N PRO A 162 6.24 26.69 -4.76
CA PRO A 162 5.34 26.82 -5.91
C PRO A 162 5.22 25.58 -6.83
N ASN A 163 5.89 24.47 -6.52
CA ASN A 163 5.92 23.25 -7.37
C ASN A 163 5.59 21.94 -6.64
N LYS A 164 5.18 21.96 -5.37
CA LYS A 164 4.71 20.74 -4.71
C LYS A 164 3.27 20.46 -5.16
N LYS A 165 3.09 19.44 -5.98
CA LYS A 165 1.76 18.89 -6.28
C LYS A 165 1.15 18.43 -4.96
N ILE A 166 0.13 19.15 -4.56
CA ILE A 166 -0.72 18.92 -3.41
C ILE A 166 -1.14 17.44 -3.37
N GLY A 167 -1.30 16.87 -2.18
CA GLY A 167 -1.93 15.56 -1.98
C GLY A 167 -3.40 15.47 -2.43
N PHE A 168 -3.99 16.56 -2.94
CA PHE A 168 -5.37 16.72 -3.45
C PHE A 168 -5.46 17.88 -4.46
N GLU A 169 -6.31 17.80 -5.49
CA GLU A 169 -6.63 18.99 -6.31
C GLU A 169 -7.57 19.96 -5.54
N LEU A 170 -7.17 21.23 -5.42
CA LEU A 170 -8.00 22.28 -4.80
C LEU A 170 -9.22 22.60 -5.66
N ASN A 171 -10.36 21.98 -5.37
CA ASN A 171 -11.66 22.30 -5.98
C ASN A 171 -12.30 23.56 -5.36
N PHE A 172 -11.57 24.69 -5.34
CA PHE A 172 -12.22 25.98 -5.10
C PHE A 172 -12.76 26.52 -6.43
N PRO A 173 -14.08 26.75 -6.57
CA PRO A 173 -14.55 27.57 -7.67
C PRO A 173 -13.88 28.95 -7.53
N PRO A 174 -13.40 29.55 -8.64
CA PRO A 174 -12.82 30.88 -8.59
C PRO A 174 -13.83 31.84 -7.95
N PRO A 175 -13.35 32.82 -7.14
CA PRO A 175 -14.25 33.80 -6.55
C PRO A 175 -15.08 34.43 -7.66
N LYS A 176 -16.40 34.40 -7.50
CA LYS A 176 -17.30 35.10 -8.39
C LYS A 176 -16.92 36.58 -8.31
N GLU A 177 -16.37 37.11 -9.39
CA GLU A 177 -16.22 38.55 -9.57
C GLU A 177 -17.61 39.18 -9.39
N GLY A 178 -17.67 40.21 -8.55
CA GLY A 178 -18.91 40.87 -8.12
C GLY A 178 -19.58 41.68 -9.22
#